data_AF-A0AAN6IIC8-F1
#
_entry.id   AF-A0AAN6IIC8-F1
#
_cell.length_a   1.000
_cell.length_b   1.000
_cell.length_c   1.000
_cell.angle_alpha   90.00
_cell.angle_beta   90.00
_cell.angle_gamma   90.00
#
_symmetry.space_group_name_H-M   'P 1'
#
loop_
_entity.id
_entity.type
_entity.pdbx_description
1 polymer ?
#
loop_
_entity_poly.entity_id
_entity_poly.type
_entity_poly.pdbx_seq_one_letter_code
_entity_poly.pdbx_strand_id
1 'polypeptide(L)'
;MFGSKLKVTTALMLALAASRTVQAADVIFGYLPTWQLDKTDGIDLSKYTHVTIAFAIPDETGQLSMDNRDAVLGDWVGKLSDNKAKSLVSLGGWTGSKHMSPIMKDKAKRTQMISDMV
;
A
#
# COMPACT_ATOMS: atom_id res chain seq x y z
N MET A 1 30.56 49.66 -2.34
CA MET A 1 30.70 48.20 -2.56
C MET A 1 30.12 47.32 -1.44
N PHE A 2 29.57 47.88 -0.35
CA PHE A 2 29.04 47.12 0.80
C PHE A 2 27.54 46.77 0.72
N GLY A 3 26.73 47.52 -0.04
CA GLY A 3 25.27 47.35 -0.08
C GLY A 3 24.76 46.15 -0.89
N SER A 4 25.53 45.63 -1.85
CA SER A 4 25.13 44.45 -2.65
C SER A 4 25.31 43.15 -1.88
N LYS A 5 26.38 43.04 -1.07
CA LYS A 5 26.64 41.87 -0.24
C LYS A 5 25.55 41.68 0.81
N LEU A 6 25.10 42.75 1.46
CA LEU A 6 24.05 42.71 2.49
C LEU A 6 22.70 42.22 1.95
N LYS A 7 22.30 42.66 0.74
CA LYS A 7 21.07 42.20 0.09
C LYS A 7 21.11 40.72 -0.30
N VAL A 8 22.27 40.24 -0.73
CA VAL A 8 22.49 38.83 -1.09
C VAL A 8 22.45 37.94 0.16
N THR A 9 23.05 38.35 1.28
CA THR A 9 22.97 37.58 2.53
C THR A 9 21.55 37.51 3.08
N THR A 10 20.78 38.60 3.03
CA THR A 10 19.39 38.61 3.49
C THR A 10 18.50 37.72 2.62
N ALA A 11 18.67 37.74 1.29
CA ALA A 11 17.94 36.86 0.38
C ALA A 11 18.25 35.37 0.60
N LEU A 12 19.50 35.03 0.91
CA LEU A 12 19.93 33.66 1.19
C LEU A 12 19.36 33.13 2.53
N MET A 13 19.28 33.98 3.57
CA MET A 13 18.65 33.60 4.83
C MET A 13 17.13 33.39 4.69
N LEU A 14 16.44 34.19 3.87
CA LEU A 14 15.01 33.98 3.59
C LEU A 14 14.76 32.67 2.82
N ALA A 15 15.65 32.31 1.89
CA ALA A 15 15.57 31.05 1.15
C ALA A 15 15.83 29.83 2.06
N LEU A 16 16.76 29.92 3.02
CA LEU A 16 16.98 28.85 4.00
C LEU A 16 15.81 28.72 4.98
N ALA A 17 15.21 29.83 5.42
CA ALA A 17 14.02 29.83 6.28
C ALA A 17 12.75 29.29 5.58
N ALA A 18 12.72 29.31 4.24
CA ALA A 18 11.66 28.72 3.43
C ALA A 18 11.82 27.20 3.21
N SER A 19 12.86 26.59 3.78
CA SER A 19 13.02 25.13 3.78
C SER A 19 11.92 24.51 4.64
N ARG A 20 10.79 24.19 4.01
CA ARG A 20 9.78 23.34 4.62
C ARG A 20 10.44 21.99 4.85
N THR A 21 10.63 21.61 6.10
CA THR A 21 10.78 20.20 6.45
C THR A 21 9.56 19.50 5.86
N VAL A 22 9.77 18.62 4.88
CA VAL A 22 8.73 17.71 4.42
C VAL A 22 8.44 16.79 5.60
N GLN A 23 7.45 17.17 6.40
CA GLN A 23 6.90 16.29 7.41
C GLN A 23 6.21 15.15 6.67
N ALA A 24 6.52 13.91 7.06
CA ALA A 24 5.84 12.75 6.50
C ALA A 24 4.32 12.93 6.68
N ALA A 25 3.57 12.78 5.59
CA ALA A 25 2.12 12.86 5.63
C ALA A 25 1.55 11.72 6.47
N ASP A 26 0.42 11.95 7.12
CA ASP A 26 -0.26 10.92 7.90
C ASP A 26 -0.64 9.73 7.01
N VAL A 27 -0.47 8.53 7.56
CA VAL A 27 -0.84 7.27 6.89
C VAL A 27 -2.13 6.76 7.50
N ILE A 28 -3.19 6.74 6.71
CA ILE A 28 -4.49 6.16 7.08
C ILE A 28 -4.67 4.89 6.24
N PHE A 29 -4.66 3.76 6.93
CA PHE A 29 -4.65 2.44 6.32
C PHE A 29 -6.03 1.77 6.46
N GLY A 30 -6.68 1.50 5.33
CA GLY A 30 -7.92 0.74 5.27
C GLY A 30 -7.66 -0.75 5.05
N TYR A 31 -8.47 -1.59 5.67
CA TYR A 31 -8.46 -3.03 5.44
C TYR A 31 -9.77 -3.43 4.77
N LEU A 32 -9.70 -3.89 3.52
CA LEU A 32 -10.85 -4.26 2.71
C LEU A 32 -11.01 -5.79 2.68
N PRO A 33 -11.87 -6.37 3.54
CA PRO A 33 -12.21 -7.78 3.47
C PRO A 33 -13.12 -8.04 2.26
N THR A 34 -12.69 -8.88 1.31
CA THR A 34 -13.46 -9.16 0.08
C THR A 34 -14.79 -9.90 0.33
N TRP A 35 -15.01 -10.44 1.53
CA TRP A 35 -16.27 -11.08 1.92
C TRP A 35 -17.29 -10.11 2.55
N GLN A 36 -16.97 -8.82 2.73
CA GLN A 36 -17.90 -7.79 3.21
C GLN A 36 -17.96 -6.56 2.30
N LEU A 37 -17.85 -6.78 0.98
CA LEU A 37 -17.94 -5.67 0.02
C LEU A 37 -19.29 -4.93 0.08
N ASP A 38 -20.35 -5.60 0.50
CA ASP A 38 -21.67 -5.01 0.76
C ASP A 38 -21.66 -3.95 1.88
N LYS A 39 -20.64 -3.94 2.73
CA LYS A 39 -20.48 -2.95 3.81
C LYS A 39 -19.70 -1.72 3.38
N THR A 40 -19.28 -1.65 2.11
CA THR A 40 -18.44 -0.55 1.62
C THR A 40 -19.23 0.64 1.10
N ASP A 41 -20.55 0.51 1.00
CA ASP A 41 -21.43 1.58 0.56
C ASP A 41 -21.32 2.80 1.47
N GLY A 42 -21.09 3.97 0.86
CA GLY A 42 -20.97 5.24 1.58
C GLY A 42 -19.62 5.49 2.26
N ILE A 43 -18.63 4.60 2.10
CA ILE A 43 -17.27 4.87 2.57
C ILE A 43 -16.66 6.01 1.74
N ASP A 44 -16.19 7.04 2.43
CA ASP A 44 -15.40 8.12 1.84
C ASP A 44 -13.93 7.66 1.67
N LEU A 45 -13.62 7.17 0.46
CA LEU A 45 -12.28 6.67 0.13
C LEU A 45 -11.20 7.75 0.14
N SER A 46 -11.57 9.04 0.04
CA SER A 46 -10.60 10.15 0.06
C SER A 46 -9.88 10.31 1.41
N LYS A 47 -10.42 9.69 2.48
CA LYS A 47 -9.81 9.68 3.82
C LYS A 47 -8.67 8.68 3.96
N TYR A 48 -8.51 7.76 3.01
CA TYR A 48 -7.50 6.70 3.10
C TYR A 48 -6.31 7.03 2.22
N THR A 49 -5.10 6.82 2.73
CA THR A 49 -3.88 6.93 1.91
C THR A 49 -3.47 5.58 1.35
N HIS A 50 -3.85 4.50 2.02
CA HIS A 50 -3.57 3.12 1.61
C HIS A 50 -4.77 2.25 1.95
N VAL A 51 -5.08 1.29 1.07
CA VAL A 51 -6.06 0.24 1.34
C VAL A 51 -5.45 -1.10 0.97
N THR A 52 -5.49 -2.06 1.89
CA THR A 52 -5.11 -3.45 1.59
C THR A 52 -6.35 -4.29 1.29
N ILE A 53 -6.30 -5.01 0.19
CA ILE A 53 -7.36 -5.91 -0.28
C ILE A 53 -7.02 -7.31 0.25
N ALA A 54 -7.94 -7.88 1.04
CA ALA A 54 -7.69 -9.11 1.78
C ALA A 54 -8.56 -10.27 1.25
N PHE A 55 -8.00 -11.43 0.88
CA PHE A 55 -6.60 -11.86 0.97
C PHE A 55 -6.14 -12.54 -0.32
N ALA A 56 -4.83 -12.48 -0.59
CA ALA A 56 -4.15 -13.50 -1.36
C ALA A 56 -3.80 -14.67 -0.44
N ILE A 57 -4.22 -15.88 -0.80
CA ILE A 57 -4.03 -17.08 0.01
C ILE A 57 -3.10 -18.05 -0.73
N PRO A 58 -2.01 -18.50 -0.10
CA PRO A 58 -1.17 -19.56 -0.65
C PRO A 58 -1.84 -20.94 -0.54
N ASP A 59 -1.66 -21.77 -1.54
CA ASP A 59 -1.87 -23.21 -1.41
C ASP A 59 -0.63 -23.92 -0.83
N GLU A 60 -0.65 -25.25 -0.77
CA GLU A 60 0.48 -26.04 -0.26
C GLU A 60 1.74 -26.06 -1.15
N THR A 61 1.61 -25.62 -2.40
CA THR A 61 2.70 -25.51 -3.38
C THR A 61 3.34 -24.13 -3.37
N GLY A 62 2.67 -23.15 -2.76
CA GLY A 62 3.09 -21.75 -2.74
C GLY A 62 2.40 -20.89 -3.79
N GLN A 63 1.48 -21.45 -4.58
CA GLN A 63 0.70 -20.69 -5.55
C GLN A 63 -0.30 -19.78 -4.82
N LEU A 64 -0.38 -18.51 -5.24
CA LEU A 64 -1.31 -17.53 -4.66
C LEU A 64 -2.61 -17.47 -5.46
N SER A 65 -3.72 -17.28 -4.74
CA SER A 65 -5.02 -16.94 -5.33
C SER A 65 -5.75 -15.93 -4.46
N MET A 66 -6.59 -15.08 -5.05
CA MET A 66 -7.40 -14.11 -4.28
C MET A 66 -8.64 -14.76 -3.63
N ASP A 67 -8.53 -15.98 -3.10
CA ASP A 67 -9.65 -16.73 -2.51
C ASP A 67 -10.89 -16.77 -3.44
N ASN A 68 -10.66 -16.97 -4.75
CA ASN A 68 -11.68 -16.92 -5.80
C ASN A 68 -12.39 -15.55 -5.90
N ARG A 69 -11.66 -14.45 -5.69
CA ARG A 69 -12.13 -13.06 -5.75
C ARG A 69 -11.23 -12.17 -6.59
N ASP A 70 -10.56 -12.71 -7.60
CA ASP A 70 -9.62 -11.97 -8.45
C ASP A 70 -10.29 -10.78 -9.16
N ALA A 71 -11.58 -10.89 -9.48
CA ALA A 71 -12.38 -9.80 -10.05
C ALA A 71 -12.41 -8.55 -9.15
N VAL A 72 -12.31 -8.71 -7.83
CA VAL A 72 -12.32 -7.60 -6.86
C VAL A 72 -11.11 -6.70 -7.07
N LEU A 73 -9.96 -7.22 -7.51
CA LEU A 73 -8.79 -6.40 -7.83
C LEU A 73 -9.12 -5.43 -8.97
N GLY A 74 -9.76 -5.91 -10.03
CA GLY A 74 -10.18 -5.07 -11.16
C GLY A 74 -11.14 -3.95 -10.73
N ASP A 75 -12.12 -4.27 -9.89
CA ASP A 75 -13.15 -3.32 -9.46
C ASP A 75 -12.63 -2.26 -8.47
N TRP A 76 -11.65 -2.60 -7.63
CA TRP A 76 -11.22 -1.75 -6.53
C TRP A 76 -9.94 -0.99 -6.78
N VAL A 77 -8.99 -1.55 -7.54
CA VAL A 77 -7.71 -0.86 -7.80
C VAL A 77 -7.95 0.49 -8.49
N GLY A 78 -8.88 0.55 -9.46
CA GLY A 78 -9.27 1.81 -10.11
C GLY A 78 -9.89 2.80 -9.14
N LYS A 79 -10.93 2.38 -8.39
CA LYS A 79 -11.62 3.24 -7.40
C LYS A 79 -10.67 3.83 -6.36
N LEU A 80 -9.72 3.04 -5.88
CA LEU A 80 -8.72 3.47 -4.91
C LEU A 80 -7.73 4.46 -5.54
N SER A 81 -7.24 4.19 -6.76
CA SER A 81 -6.34 5.09 -7.48
C SER A 81 -6.99 6.43 -7.79
N ASP A 82 -8.28 6.45 -8.18
CA ASP A 82 -9.03 7.68 -8.45
C ASP A 82 -9.14 8.57 -7.20
N ASN A 83 -9.14 7.95 -6.02
CA ASN A 83 -9.11 8.62 -4.72
C ASN A 83 -7.69 8.86 -4.18
N LYS A 84 -6.65 8.65 -4.99
CA LYS A 84 -5.23 8.81 -4.63
C LYS A 84 -4.76 7.88 -3.50
N ALA A 85 -5.52 6.83 -3.21
CA ALA A 85 -5.15 5.81 -2.25
C ALA A 85 -4.31 4.72 -2.94
N LYS A 86 -3.26 4.25 -2.27
CA LYS A 86 -2.47 3.11 -2.77
C LYS A 86 -3.18 1.80 -2.47
N SER A 87 -3.19 0.91 -3.45
CA SER A 87 -3.72 -0.45 -3.29
C SER A 87 -2.60 -1.42 -2.88
N LEU A 88 -2.85 -2.23 -1.86
CA LEU A 88 -2.01 -3.35 -1.46
C LEU A 88 -2.84 -4.62 -1.45
N VAL A 89 -2.17 -5.78 -1.44
CA VAL A 89 -2.82 -7.08 -1.20
C VAL A 89 -2.29 -7.65 0.10
N SER A 90 -3.21 -8.12 0.95
CA SER A 90 -2.85 -8.79 2.21
C SER A 90 -2.67 -10.29 1.96
N LEU A 91 -1.52 -10.83 2.36
CA LEU A 91 -1.19 -12.25 2.18
C LEU A 91 -1.57 -13.06 3.43
N GLY A 92 -2.24 -14.19 3.24
CA GLY A 92 -2.55 -15.16 4.28
C GLY A 92 -3.86 -14.89 5.00
N GLY A 93 -3.80 -14.33 6.22
CA GLY A 93 -4.97 -14.19 7.10
C GLY A 93 -5.18 -15.39 8.03
N TRP A 94 -6.27 -15.38 8.81
CA TRP A 94 -6.51 -16.37 9.86
C TRP A 94 -6.45 -17.82 9.34
N THR A 95 -7.28 -18.15 8.35
CA THR A 95 -7.30 -19.48 7.72
C THR A 95 -6.23 -19.64 6.64
N GLY A 96 -5.89 -18.56 5.93
CA GLY A 96 -4.94 -18.59 4.81
C GLY A 96 -3.47 -18.72 5.21
N SER A 97 -3.14 -18.65 6.50
CA SER A 97 -1.74 -18.82 6.97
C SER A 97 -1.32 -20.28 7.17
N LYS A 98 -2.21 -21.26 6.95
CA LYS A 98 -1.99 -22.69 7.20
C LYS A 98 -0.70 -23.24 6.55
N HIS A 99 -0.37 -22.80 5.34
CA HIS A 99 0.75 -23.33 4.55
C HIS A 99 2.03 -22.47 4.63
N MET A 100 2.00 -21.32 5.30
CA MET A 100 3.11 -20.35 5.32
C MET A 100 4.43 -20.96 5.81
N SER A 101 4.44 -21.63 6.96
CA SER A 101 5.69 -22.18 7.50
C SER A 101 6.32 -23.27 6.60
N PRO A 102 5.56 -24.27 6.09
CA PRO A 102 6.08 -25.22 5.11
C PRO A 102 6.59 -24.57 3.81
N ILE A 103 5.90 -23.56 3.27
CA ILE A 103 6.33 -22.83 2.07
C ILE A 103 7.66 -22.14 2.32
N MET A 104 7.79 -21.42 3.44
CA MET A 104 9.02 -20.68 3.75
C MET A 104 10.22 -21.58 3.96
N LYS A 105 10.02 -22.80 4.46
CA LYS A 105 11.09 -23.79 4.65
C LYS A 105 11.60 -24.37 3.32
N ASP A 106 10.73 -24.55 2.34
CA ASP A 106 11.05 -25.15 1.04
C ASP A 106 11.48 -24.08 0.02
N LYS A 107 12.65 -24.25 -0.61
CA LYS A 107 13.17 -23.28 -1.59
C LYS A 107 12.27 -23.16 -2.82
N ALA A 108 11.78 -24.28 -3.36
CA ALA A 108 10.97 -24.26 -4.58
C ALA A 108 9.62 -23.60 -4.32
N LYS A 109 8.96 -23.95 -3.21
CA LYS A 109 7.67 -23.37 -2.83
C LYS A 109 7.77 -21.88 -2.52
N ARG A 110 8.83 -21.47 -1.79
CA ARG A 110 9.09 -20.05 -1.53
C ARG A 110 9.34 -19.27 -2.83
N THR A 111 10.10 -19.84 -3.76
CA THR A 111 10.32 -19.22 -5.08
C THR A 111 9.01 -19.10 -5.87
N GLN A 112 8.17 -20.12 -5.87
CA GLN A 112 6.85 -20.06 -6.51
C GLN A 112 6.02 -18.91 -5.93
N MET A 113 5.93 -18.84 -4.60
CA MET A 113 5.14 -17.81 -3.93
C MET A 113 5.67 -16.40 -4.19
N ILE A 114 6.99 -16.21 -4.25
CA ILE A 114 7.59 -14.92 -4.63
C ILE A 114 7.28 -14.58 -6.09
N SER A 115 7.31 -15.57 -6.99
CA SER A 115 7.00 -15.37 -8.41
C SER A 115 5.58 -14.86 -8.62
N ASP A 116 4.62 -15.28 -7.79
CA ASP A 116 3.24 -14.82 -7.88
C ASP A 116 3.03 -13.42 -7.26
N MET A 117 4.00 -12.90 -6.49
CA MET A 117 3.93 -11.58 -5.85
C MET A 117 4.45 -10.42 -6.71
N VAL A 118 5.23 -10.71 -7.77
CA VAL A 118 6.01 -9.70 -8.52
C VAL A 118 5.64 -9.60 -9.99
#